data_AF-A0A534Q1M8-F1
#
_entry.id   AF-A0A534Q1M8-F1
#
_cell.length_a   1.000
_cell.length_b   1.000
_cell.length_c   1.000
_cell.angle_alpha   90.00
_cell.angle_beta   90.00
_cell.angle_gamma   90.00
#
_symmetry.space_group_name_H-M   'P 1'
#
loop_
_entity.id
_entity.type
_entity.pdbx_description
1 polymer ?
#
loop_
_entity_poly.entity_id
_entity_poly.type
_entity_poly.pdbx_seq_one_letter_code
_entity_poly.pdbx_strand_id
1 'polypeptide(L)'
;MAAVSLGTLVIQAHAGHARDAASAGTAGFATDDTAIPDDTVLMQELEKSIDLRRREDFDRMLDARDPGELIEHATLTEKALDRRILGIDALFVVGDELFGYLFRPENGWGSGGTDRKAIDYTPRLRRIHRGTAGGPDAFGCFSCHSKGGLDGAGTQSQNAFLRGDGERTGGADQRNAPHLLGLGPIACLAREMSAELQAQAAGARERAKAEGHRVEQALTTKGVSFGRIAADPDGTLEYGSVEGVDPDLTIRPFG
;
A
#
# COMPACT_ATOMS: atom_id res chain seq x y z
N MET A 1 6.32 -83.28 -0.77
CA MET A 1 6.92 -83.04 -2.09
C MET A 1 6.10 -81.97 -2.79
N ALA A 2 6.79 -81.04 -3.47
CA ALA A 2 6.30 -79.89 -4.25
C ALA A 2 5.80 -78.69 -3.44
N ALA A 3 6.04 -77.43 -3.78
CA ALA A 3 7.10 -76.72 -4.52
C ALA A 3 6.72 -75.22 -4.31
N VAL A 4 7.66 -74.38 -3.91
CA VAL A 4 7.46 -72.93 -3.74
C VAL A 4 7.59 -72.26 -5.11
N SER A 5 6.67 -71.36 -5.45
CA SER A 5 6.86 -70.40 -6.55
C SER A 5 6.28 -69.04 -6.16
N LEU A 6 7.14 -68.01 -6.20
CA LEU A 6 6.83 -66.60 -5.95
C LEU A 6 6.07 -66.00 -7.14
N GLY A 7 5.04 -65.20 -6.85
CA GLY A 7 4.37 -64.34 -7.82
C GLY A 7 4.50 -62.86 -7.43
N THR A 8 5.29 -62.11 -8.19
CA THR A 8 5.38 -60.65 -8.19
C THR A 8 4.12 -60.02 -8.79
N LEU A 9 3.49 -59.07 -8.08
CA LEU A 9 2.35 -58.31 -8.55
C LEU A 9 2.84 -56.97 -9.16
N VAL A 10 2.67 -56.82 -10.48
CA VAL A 10 2.88 -55.57 -11.22
C VAL A 10 1.51 -54.90 -11.40
N ILE A 11 1.33 -53.69 -10.88
CA ILE A 11 0.11 -52.90 -11.10
C ILE A 11 0.36 -51.96 -12.29
N GLN A 12 -0.48 -52.11 -13.30
CA GLN A 12 -0.50 -51.35 -14.56
C GLN A 12 -0.88 -49.89 -14.34
N ALA A 13 -0.15 -49.00 -15.02
CA ALA A 13 -0.53 -47.61 -15.22
C ALA A 13 -1.57 -47.50 -16.35
N HIS A 14 -2.71 -46.87 -16.08
CA HIS A 14 -3.69 -46.52 -17.10
C HIS A 14 -3.33 -45.17 -17.72
N ALA A 15 -2.89 -45.21 -18.98
CA ALA A 15 -2.82 -44.06 -19.86
C ALA A 15 -4.20 -43.76 -20.46
N GLY A 16 -4.68 -42.52 -20.31
CA GLY A 16 -5.82 -41.97 -21.05
C GLY A 16 -5.34 -40.85 -21.96
N HIS A 17 -5.59 -41.01 -23.26
CA HIS A 17 -5.15 -40.12 -24.35
C HIS A 17 -5.90 -38.77 -24.40
N ALA A 18 -5.10 -37.70 -24.45
CA ALA A 18 -5.13 -36.51 -25.31
C ALA A 18 -6.45 -35.84 -25.73
N ARG A 19 -6.54 -34.53 -25.46
CA ARG A 19 -6.97 -33.53 -26.45
C ARG A 19 -6.10 -32.27 -26.34
N ASP A 20 -5.39 -31.99 -27.43
CA ASP A 20 -4.67 -30.74 -27.69
C ASP A 20 -5.63 -29.55 -27.74
N ALA A 21 -5.38 -28.57 -26.88
CA ALA A 21 -5.73 -27.17 -27.12
C ALA A 21 -4.60 -26.34 -26.51
N ALA A 22 -3.72 -25.85 -27.37
CA ALA A 22 -2.62 -24.98 -27.01
C ALA A 22 -3.15 -23.69 -26.36
N SER A 23 -2.95 -23.54 -25.04
CA SER A 23 -2.99 -22.23 -24.39
C SER A 23 -1.56 -21.73 -24.24
N ALA A 24 -1.06 -21.04 -25.26
CA ALA A 24 0.18 -20.27 -25.22
C ALA A 24 -0.02 -18.98 -24.37
N GLY A 25 -0.33 -19.13 -23.08
CA GLY A 25 -0.77 -18.01 -22.23
C GLY A 25 -0.53 -18.17 -20.73
N THR A 26 0.35 -19.05 -20.29
CA THR A 26 0.62 -19.25 -18.84
C THR A 26 2.11 -19.30 -18.47
N ALA A 27 3.03 -19.22 -19.43
CA ALA A 27 4.47 -19.32 -19.16
C ALA A 27 5.12 -18.01 -18.63
N GLY A 28 4.38 -16.91 -18.54
CA GLY A 28 4.94 -15.59 -18.22
C GLY A 28 5.05 -15.25 -16.72
N PHE A 29 4.46 -16.04 -15.82
CA PHE A 29 4.41 -15.74 -14.38
C PHE A 29 4.82 -16.92 -13.47
N ALA A 30 5.26 -18.03 -14.06
CA ALA A 30 5.86 -19.11 -13.29
C ALA A 30 7.38 -18.96 -13.35
N THR A 31 7.93 -18.02 -12.58
CA THR A 31 9.30 -18.18 -12.10
C THR A 31 9.28 -19.36 -11.15
N ASP A 32 10.33 -20.18 -11.20
CA ASP A 32 10.59 -21.29 -10.28
C ASP A 32 10.98 -20.74 -8.88
N ASP A 33 10.21 -19.76 -8.37
CA ASP A 33 10.43 -18.94 -7.18
C ASP A 33 10.22 -19.71 -5.87
N THR A 34 10.11 -21.04 -5.96
CA THR A 34 9.98 -21.94 -4.81
C THR A 34 11.25 -22.74 -4.54
N ALA A 35 12.25 -22.65 -5.42
CA ALA A 35 13.55 -23.25 -5.20
C ALA A 35 14.27 -22.49 -4.08
N ILE A 36 14.59 -23.19 -2.99
CA ILE A 36 15.49 -22.67 -1.96
C ILE A 36 16.79 -22.27 -2.68
N PRO A 37 17.30 -21.03 -2.49
CA PRO A 37 18.55 -20.59 -3.12
C PRO A 37 19.71 -21.54 -2.80
N ASP A 38 20.72 -21.58 -3.66
CA ASP A 38 21.90 -22.40 -3.38
C ASP A 38 22.64 -21.92 -2.12
N ASP A 39 23.37 -22.82 -1.47
CA ASP A 39 24.07 -22.54 -0.21
C ASP A 39 24.97 -21.29 -0.28
N THR A 40 25.61 -21.02 -1.42
CA THR A 40 26.44 -19.83 -1.65
C THR A 40 25.59 -18.56 -1.59
N VAL A 41 24.43 -18.56 -2.25
CA VAL A 41 23.48 -17.43 -2.22
C VAL A 41 22.93 -17.24 -0.82
N LEU A 42 22.52 -18.33 -0.15
CA LEU A 42 22.05 -18.27 1.23
C LEU A 42 23.10 -17.70 2.18
N MET A 43 24.36 -18.11 2.04
CA MET A 43 25.45 -17.58 2.87
C MET A 43 25.71 -16.10 2.60
N GLN A 44 25.61 -15.64 1.34
CA GLN A 44 25.71 -14.21 1.01
C GLN A 44 24.53 -13.41 1.57
N GLU A 45 23.31 -13.93 1.48
CA GLU A 45 22.10 -13.30 2.06
C GLU A 45 22.18 -13.25 3.59
N LEU A 46 22.69 -14.30 4.22
CA LEU A 46 22.92 -14.34 5.66
C LEU A 46 23.97 -13.30 6.07
N GLU A 47 25.10 -13.19 5.35
CA GLU A 47 26.12 -12.19 5.63
C GLU A 47 25.56 -10.77 5.51
N LYS A 48 24.82 -10.48 4.44
CA LYS A 48 24.12 -9.19 4.26
C LYS A 48 23.14 -8.91 5.40
N SER A 49 22.38 -9.91 5.82
CA SER A 49 21.41 -9.78 6.92
C SER A 49 22.08 -9.52 8.26
N ILE A 50 23.22 -10.17 8.53
CA ILE A 50 24.03 -9.93 9.74
C ILE A 50 24.61 -8.51 9.72
N ASP A 51 25.13 -8.05 8.59
CA ASP A 51 25.68 -6.71 8.46
C ASP A 51 24.59 -5.64 8.63
N LEU A 52 23.44 -5.80 7.98
CA LEU A 52 22.28 -4.93 8.16
C LEU A 52 21.87 -4.86 9.63
N ARG A 53 21.72 -6.02 10.29
CA ARG A 53 21.34 -6.08 11.70
C ARG A 53 22.34 -5.35 12.61
N ARG A 54 23.63 -5.48 12.34
CA ARG A 54 24.68 -4.78 13.12
C ARG A 54 24.59 -3.26 12.94
N ARG A 55 24.31 -2.78 11.74
CA ARG A 55 24.13 -1.34 11.46
C ARG A 55 22.88 -0.80 12.16
N GLU A 56 21.73 -1.46 12.00
CA GLU A 56 20.50 -1.06 12.69
C GLU A 56 20.68 -1.03 14.22
N ASP A 57 21.35 -2.03 14.80
CA ASP A 57 21.60 -2.06 16.24
C ASP A 57 22.58 -0.95 16.66
N PHE A 58 23.55 -0.60 15.82
CA PHE A 58 24.43 0.56 16.05
C PHE A 58 23.65 1.88 16.02
N ASP A 59 22.79 2.09 15.03
CA ASP A 59 22.01 3.32 14.89
C ASP A 59 21.00 3.48 16.03
N ARG A 60 20.38 2.39 16.48
CA ARG A 60 19.54 2.39 17.69
C ARG A 60 20.33 2.76 18.94
N MET A 61 21.55 2.26 19.08
CA MET A 61 22.42 2.61 20.21
C MET A 61 22.90 4.05 20.14
N LEU A 62 23.14 4.57 18.94
CA LEU A 62 23.48 5.96 18.70
C LEU A 62 22.32 6.89 19.10
N ASP A 63 21.09 6.63 18.64
CA ASP A 63 19.91 7.41 19.03
C ASP A 63 19.57 7.27 20.53
N ALA A 64 19.84 6.12 21.14
CA ALA A 64 19.69 5.97 22.58
C ALA A 64 20.71 6.82 23.38
N ARG A 65 21.89 7.05 22.81
CA ARG A 65 22.95 7.89 23.40
C ARG A 65 22.71 9.38 23.12
N ASP A 66 22.30 9.71 21.90
CA ASP A 66 22.02 11.07 21.44
C ASP A 66 20.63 11.11 20.73
N PRO A 67 19.55 11.39 21.47
CA PRO A 67 18.20 11.32 20.93
C PRO A 67 17.98 12.28 19.76
N GLY A 68 17.59 11.73 18.60
CA GLY A 68 17.34 12.50 17.39
C GLY A 68 18.18 12.07 16.20
N GLU A 69 19.25 11.30 16.42
CA GLU A 69 20.13 10.84 15.34
C GLU A 69 19.37 10.01 14.28
N LEU A 70 18.44 9.14 14.68
CA LEU A 70 17.66 8.33 13.73
C LEU A 70 16.72 9.17 12.84
N ILE A 71 16.19 10.30 13.33
CA ILE A 71 15.24 11.10 12.54
C ILE A 71 15.94 11.87 11.42
N GLU A 72 17.25 12.12 11.54
CA GLU A 72 18.03 12.81 10.50
C GLU A 72 18.08 11.99 9.20
N HIS A 73 18.11 10.66 9.31
CA HIS A 73 18.07 9.75 8.16
C HIS A 73 16.67 9.51 7.60
N ALA A 74 15.63 9.83 8.39
CA ALA A 74 14.23 9.70 8.03
C ALA A 74 13.56 11.03 7.62
N THR A 75 14.34 12.11 7.42
CA THR A 75 13.80 13.43 7.06
C THR A 75 14.46 14.03 5.83
N LEU A 76 13.66 14.78 5.06
CA LEU A 76 14.09 15.53 3.89
C LEU A 76 13.76 17.00 4.07
N THR A 77 14.60 17.87 3.50
CA THR A 77 14.28 19.30 3.40
C THR A 77 13.48 19.58 2.14
N GLU A 78 12.51 20.49 2.23
CA GLU A 78 11.73 20.96 1.07
C GLU A 78 12.65 21.47 -0.05
N LYS A 79 13.71 22.20 0.32
CA LYS A 79 14.75 22.67 -0.61
C LYS A 79 15.41 21.53 -1.40
N ALA A 80 15.61 20.35 -0.81
CA ALA A 80 16.18 19.21 -1.51
C ALA A 80 15.17 18.61 -2.51
N LEU A 81 13.89 18.56 -2.15
CA LEU A 81 12.80 18.10 -3.02
C LEU A 81 12.60 19.07 -4.20
N ASP A 82 12.50 20.36 -3.94
CA ASP A 82 12.28 21.40 -4.97
C ASP A 82 13.39 21.44 -6.02
N ARG A 83 14.63 21.28 -5.57
CA ARG A 83 15.81 21.26 -6.45
C ARG A 83 16.00 19.92 -7.15
N ARG A 84 15.21 18.90 -6.82
CA ARG A 84 15.27 17.54 -7.37
C ARG A 84 16.69 16.95 -7.34
N ILE A 85 17.41 17.20 -6.26
CA ILE A 85 18.80 16.72 -6.10
C ILE A 85 18.88 15.27 -5.61
N LEU A 86 17.76 14.73 -5.13
CA LEU A 86 17.66 13.36 -4.63
C LEU A 86 17.16 12.44 -5.74
N GLY A 87 17.94 11.40 -6.04
CA GLY A 87 17.52 10.31 -6.92
C GLY A 87 16.52 9.37 -6.24
N ILE A 88 15.90 8.48 -7.02
CA ILE A 88 14.90 7.54 -6.51
C ILE A 88 15.47 6.61 -5.43
N ASP A 89 16.72 6.18 -5.57
CA ASP A 89 17.38 5.29 -4.59
C ASP A 89 17.51 5.97 -3.22
N ALA A 90 17.88 7.25 -3.21
CA ALA A 90 17.98 8.03 -1.97
C ALA A 90 16.60 8.24 -1.33
N LEU A 91 15.57 8.51 -2.14
CA LEU A 91 14.20 8.65 -1.65
C LEU A 91 13.66 7.32 -1.09
N PHE A 92 14.04 6.20 -1.71
CA PHE A 92 13.66 4.87 -1.24
C PHE A 92 14.27 4.58 0.13
N VAL A 93 15.57 4.82 0.31
CA VAL A 93 16.25 4.63 1.60
C VAL A 93 15.63 5.51 2.69
N VAL A 94 15.41 6.79 2.42
CA VAL A 94 14.79 7.68 3.42
C VAL A 94 13.34 7.26 3.73
N GLY A 95 12.62 6.75 2.73
CA GLY A 95 11.28 6.21 2.93
C GLY A 95 11.26 4.96 3.81
N ASP A 96 12.22 4.06 3.62
CA ASP A 96 12.39 2.85 4.44
C ASP A 96 12.72 3.20 5.90
N GLU A 97 13.67 4.12 6.12
CA GLU A 97 14.00 4.62 7.46
C GLU A 97 12.79 5.28 8.14
N LEU A 98 12.05 6.13 7.40
CA LEU A 98 10.84 6.77 7.91
C LEU A 98 9.73 5.75 8.23
N PHE A 99 9.65 4.66 7.48
CA PHE A 99 8.66 3.61 7.69
C PHE A 99 8.91 2.83 8.99
N GLY A 100 10.17 2.53 9.27
CA GLY A 100 10.63 1.87 10.49
C GLY A 100 10.74 2.79 11.71
N TYR A 101 10.75 4.12 11.50
CA TYR A 101 10.94 5.08 12.57
C TYR A 101 9.82 5.06 13.62
N LEU A 102 10.22 5.00 14.89
CA LEU A 102 9.32 5.13 16.03
C LEU A 102 9.17 6.61 16.41
N PHE A 103 8.04 7.20 16.04
CA PHE A 103 7.70 8.57 16.39
C PHE A 103 7.60 8.75 17.90
N ARG A 104 8.32 9.74 18.41
CA ARG A 104 8.34 10.19 19.80
C ARG A 104 7.52 11.48 19.97
N PRO A 105 7.10 11.86 21.20
CA PRO A 105 6.31 13.07 21.42
C PRO A 105 6.94 14.34 20.80
N GLU A 106 8.26 14.41 20.74
CA GLU A 106 9.04 15.51 20.18
C GLU A 106 8.80 15.67 18.68
N ASN A 107 8.61 14.57 17.93
CA ASN A 107 8.27 14.58 16.51
C ASN A 107 6.83 15.08 16.26
N GLY A 108 5.98 15.03 17.28
CA GLY A 108 4.59 15.47 17.24
C GLY A 108 3.65 14.41 16.69
N TRP A 109 2.68 14.00 17.50
CA TRP A 109 1.70 12.97 17.12
C TRP A 109 0.33 13.55 16.73
N GLY A 110 0.25 14.83 16.39
CA GLY A 110 -0.96 15.47 15.86
C GLY A 110 -2.09 15.78 16.87
N SER A 111 -2.30 14.98 17.94
CA SER A 111 -3.34 15.24 18.95
C SER A 111 -2.80 15.13 20.39
N GLY A 112 -3.15 16.08 21.27
CA GLY A 112 -2.56 16.19 22.61
C GLY A 112 -2.94 17.48 23.34
N GLY A 113 -2.26 17.81 24.44
CA GLY A 113 -2.33 19.14 25.07
C GLY A 113 -1.71 20.23 24.18
N THR A 114 -2.00 21.50 24.46
CA THR A 114 -1.43 22.63 23.70
C THR A 114 -0.01 22.96 24.13
N ASP A 115 0.33 22.71 25.39
CA ASP A 115 1.68 22.93 25.92
C ASP A 115 2.52 21.65 25.82
N ARG A 116 3.31 21.55 24.75
CA ARG A 116 4.24 20.44 24.50
C ARG A 116 5.42 20.41 25.48
N LYS A 117 5.60 21.47 26.29
CA LYS A 117 6.70 21.58 27.28
C LYS A 117 6.24 21.23 28.69
N ALA A 118 4.95 20.98 28.89
CA ALA A 118 4.42 20.56 30.18
C ALA A 118 5.02 19.19 30.55
N ILE A 119 5.38 19.02 31.83
CA ILE A 119 6.02 17.79 32.33
C ILE A 119 5.10 16.56 32.21
N ASP A 120 3.79 16.79 32.10
CA ASP A 120 2.74 15.80 31.93
C ASP A 120 2.13 15.81 30.52
N TYR A 121 2.79 16.47 29.55
CA TYR A 121 2.35 16.42 28.17
C TYR A 121 2.35 14.96 27.68
N THR A 122 1.15 14.44 27.49
CA THR A 122 0.92 13.14 26.85
C THR A 122 0.14 13.41 25.56
N PRO A 123 0.72 13.08 24.39
CA PRO A 123 -0.08 13.00 23.18
C PRO A 123 -1.26 12.04 23.42
N ARG A 124 -2.44 12.40 22.93
CA ARG A 124 -3.63 11.56 23.12
C ARG A 124 -3.65 10.46 22.06
N LEU A 125 -3.00 9.34 22.38
CA LEU A 125 -3.19 8.08 21.63
C LEU A 125 -4.68 7.75 21.57
N ARG A 126 -5.15 7.38 20.38
CA ARG A 126 -6.57 7.15 20.15
C ARG A 126 -6.76 5.95 19.24
N ARG A 127 -6.98 4.80 19.88
CA ARG A 127 -7.24 3.54 19.17
C ARG A 127 -8.51 3.60 18.29
N ILE A 128 -9.49 4.40 18.69
CA ILE A 128 -10.78 4.54 17.98
C ILE A 128 -10.91 5.99 17.56
N HIS A 129 -10.83 6.25 16.25
CA HIS A 129 -10.92 7.61 15.72
C HIS A 129 -12.27 8.26 16.08
N ARG A 130 -12.30 9.60 16.16
CA ARG A 130 -13.53 10.37 16.39
C ARG A 130 -13.94 11.06 15.09
N GLY A 131 -14.91 10.50 14.39
CA GLY A 131 -15.30 10.96 13.05
C GLY A 131 -14.09 10.95 12.10
N THR A 132 -13.86 12.05 11.38
CA THR A 132 -12.68 12.20 10.50
C THR A 132 -11.41 12.55 11.26
N ALA A 133 -11.50 12.94 12.54
CA ALA A 133 -10.34 13.21 13.37
C ALA A 133 -9.69 11.88 13.80
N GLY A 134 -8.62 11.53 13.10
CA GLY A 134 -7.67 10.52 13.55
C GLY A 134 -6.81 11.05 14.69
N GLY A 135 -6.02 10.17 15.27
CA GLY A 135 -5.06 10.49 16.32
C GLY A 135 -4.27 9.22 16.61
N PRO A 136 -3.00 9.33 17.01
CA PRO A 136 -2.01 8.30 16.82
C PRO A 136 -2.53 6.96 17.35
N ASP A 137 -2.75 6.03 16.42
CA ASP A 137 -3.21 4.66 16.68
C ASP A 137 -1.98 3.71 16.80
N ALA A 138 -0.81 4.21 16.42
CA ALA A 138 0.46 3.53 16.44
C ALA A 138 1.61 4.54 16.57
N PHE A 139 2.82 4.03 16.82
CA PHE A 139 4.05 4.83 16.93
C PHE A 139 4.89 4.83 15.63
N GLY A 140 4.49 4.09 14.60
CA GLY A 140 5.21 4.02 13.34
C GLY A 140 4.42 3.23 12.31
N CYS A 141 4.77 3.34 11.03
CA CYS A 141 4.05 2.69 9.93
C CYS A 141 4.10 1.17 10.07
N PHE A 142 5.28 0.64 10.40
CA PHE A 142 5.49 -0.79 10.63
C PHE A 142 4.61 -1.39 11.73
N SER A 143 4.09 -0.57 12.66
CA SER A 143 3.23 -1.09 13.74
C SER A 143 1.93 -1.73 13.25
N CYS A 144 1.45 -1.35 12.05
CA CYS A 144 0.30 -1.95 11.39
C CYS A 144 0.66 -2.74 10.13
N HIS A 145 1.88 -2.56 9.61
CA HIS A 145 2.34 -3.16 8.36
C HIS A 145 3.57 -4.06 8.60
N SER A 146 3.40 -5.15 9.34
CA SER A 146 4.52 -6.01 9.79
C SER A 146 4.32 -7.52 9.65
N LYS A 147 3.14 -7.99 9.23
CA LYS A 147 2.88 -9.43 9.11
C LYS A 147 3.65 -9.99 7.92
N GLY A 148 4.64 -10.84 8.22
CA GLY A 148 5.56 -11.40 7.22
C GLY A 148 6.85 -10.60 7.06
N GLY A 149 7.10 -9.60 7.90
CA GLY A 149 8.22 -8.66 7.79
C GLY A 149 7.73 -7.22 7.66
N LEU A 150 8.65 -6.26 7.63
CA LEU A 150 8.33 -4.87 7.29
C LEU A 150 7.61 -4.82 5.93
N ASP A 151 6.76 -3.82 5.72
CA ASP A 151 5.84 -3.70 4.58
C ASP A 151 4.78 -4.81 4.46
N GLY A 152 4.69 -5.68 5.47
CA GLY A 152 3.69 -6.73 5.56
C GLY A 152 2.27 -6.21 5.79
N ALA A 153 1.31 -7.13 5.83
CA ALA A 153 -0.06 -6.78 6.20
C ALA A 153 -0.22 -6.57 7.71
N GLY A 154 -1.39 -6.12 8.15
CA GLY A 154 -1.76 -6.11 9.56
C GLY A 154 -2.33 -7.45 10.02
N THR A 155 -2.14 -7.77 11.29
CA THR A 155 -2.94 -8.79 11.98
C THR A 155 -4.27 -8.20 12.46
N GLN A 156 -5.20 -9.05 12.91
CA GLN A 156 -6.50 -8.59 13.40
C GLN A 156 -6.39 -7.63 14.61
N SER A 157 -5.38 -7.83 15.47
CA SER A 157 -5.12 -6.95 16.61
C SER A 157 -4.52 -5.60 16.22
N GLN A 158 -4.09 -5.44 14.96
CA GLN A 158 -3.56 -4.21 14.37
C GLN A 158 -4.59 -3.49 13.49
N ASN A 159 -5.85 -3.95 13.46
CA ASN A 159 -6.91 -3.25 12.72
C ASN A 159 -7.09 -1.82 13.22
N ALA A 160 -7.20 -0.89 12.27
CA ALA A 160 -7.56 0.49 12.52
C ALA A 160 -9.08 0.62 12.72
N PHE A 161 -9.49 1.49 13.63
CA PHE A 161 -10.91 1.79 13.89
C PHE A 161 -11.21 3.24 13.49
N LEU A 162 -11.59 3.40 12.23
CA LEU A 162 -11.80 4.70 11.59
C LEU A 162 -13.24 5.20 11.82
N ARG A 163 -13.48 6.51 11.67
CA ARG A 163 -14.84 7.09 11.64
C ARG A 163 -15.74 6.74 12.84
N GLY A 164 -15.15 6.47 14.01
CA GLY A 164 -15.87 6.07 15.23
C GLY A 164 -16.33 7.24 16.11
N ASP A 165 -16.82 6.90 17.31
CA ASP A 165 -17.25 7.86 18.35
C ASP A 165 -16.10 8.32 19.28
N GLY A 166 -14.93 7.68 19.16
CA GLY A 166 -13.76 7.89 20.01
C GLY A 166 -13.64 6.90 21.16
N GLU A 167 -14.62 6.02 21.38
CA GLU A 167 -14.78 5.25 22.61
C GLU A 167 -15.00 3.75 22.36
N ARG A 168 -15.84 3.38 21.37
CA ARG A 168 -16.25 1.98 21.14
C ARG A 168 -15.91 1.50 19.74
N THR A 169 -15.31 0.31 19.66
CA THR A 169 -14.94 -0.32 18.38
C THR A 169 -16.16 -0.69 17.54
N GLY A 170 -17.27 -1.09 18.16
CA GLY A 170 -18.47 -1.55 17.45
C GLY A 170 -19.18 -0.47 16.62
N GLY A 171 -18.89 0.82 16.87
CA GLY A 171 -19.40 1.94 16.08
C GLY A 171 -18.41 2.49 15.06
N ALA A 172 -17.23 1.85 14.92
CA ALA A 172 -16.17 2.31 14.04
C ALA A 172 -16.08 1.46 12.77
N ASP A 173 -15.60 2.09 11.69
CA ASP A 173 -15.22 1.44 10.44
C ASP A 173 -13.89 0.71 10.66
N GLN A 174 -13.97 -0.58 10.94
CA GLN A 174 -12.81 -1.43 11.20
C GLN A 174 -12.15 -1.86 9.89
N ARG A 175 -10.86 -1.56 9.74
CA ARG A 175 -10.08 -1.95 8.56
C ARG A 175 -8.77 -2.63 8.93
N ASN A 176 -8.42 -3.66 8.16
CA ASN A 176 -7.12 -4.31 8.26
C ASN A 176 -6.16 -3.64 7.28
N ALA A 177 -4.94 -3.36 7.74
CA ALA A 177 -3.89 -2.78 6.90
C ALA A 177 -3.43 -3.82 5.84
N PRO A 178 -3.44 -3.48 4.53
CA PRO A 178 -2.90 -4.37 3.51
C PRO A 178 -1.38 -4.44 3.60
N HIS A 179 -0.76 -5.40 2.93
CA HIS A 179 0.68 -5.32 2.66
C HIS A 179 0.98 -4.13 1.74
N LEU A 180 2.20 -3.61 1.76
CA LEU A 180 2.62 -2.48 0.92
C LEU A 180 3.49 -2.91 -0.27
N LEU A 181 4.03 -4.12 -0.23
CA LEU A 181 4.85 -4.70 -1.31
C LEU A 181 4.13 -4.60 -2.66
N GLY A 182 4.75 -3.90 -3.62
CA GLY A 182 4.23 -3.75 -4.98
C GLY A 182 3.02 -2.82 -5.14
N LEU A 183 2.55 -2.14 -4.08
CA LEU A 183 1.37 -1.27 -4.18
C LEU A 183 1.66 0.10 -4.84
N GLY A 184 2.91 0.55 -4.86
CA GLY A 184 3.31 1.84 -5.44
C GLY A 184 2.84 2.03 -6.89
N PRO A 185 3.15 1.10 -7.82
CA PRO A 185 2.67 1.15 -9.20
C PRO A 185 1.14 1.19 -9.32
N ILE A 186 0.40 0.46 -8.46
CA ILE A 186 -1.07 0.46 -8.45
C ILE A 186 -1.58 1.85 -8.06
N ALA A 187 -0.99 2.48 -7.04
CA ALA A 187 -1.34 3.83 -6.61
C ALA A 187 -1.03 4.87 -7.70
N CYS A 188 0.11 4.74 -8.39
CA CYS A 188 0.46 5.60 -9.52
C CYS A 188 -0.54 5.48 -10.68
N LEU A 189 -0.93 4.25 -11.04
CA LEU A 189 -1.92 3.99 -12.09
C LEU A 189 -3.28 4.60 -11.72
N ALA A 190 -3.74 4.43 -10.47
CA ALA A 190 -4.98 5.02 -10.01
C ALA A 190 -4.97 6.55 -10.09
N ARG A 191 -3.85 7.20 -9.74
CA ARG A 191 -3.68 8.65 -9.86
C ARG A 191 -3.72 9.12 -11.31
N GLU A 192 -3.04 8.41 -12.20
CA GLU A 192 -3.04 8.70 -13.64
C GLU A 192 -4.46 8.59 -14.22
N MET A 193 -5.14 7.47 -13.94
CA MET A 193 -6.53 7.25 -14.35
C MET A 193 -7.48 8.31 -13.80
N SER A 194 -7.33 8.70 -12.52
CA SER A 194 -8.14 9.76 -11.91
C SER A 194 -7.95 11.11 -12.63
N ALA A 195 -6.71 11.48 -12.92
CA ALA A 195 -6.41 12.71 -13.65
C ALA A 195 -7.00 12.70 -15.07
N GLU A 196 -6.94 11.55 -15.76
CA GLU A 196 -7.55 11.38 -17.08
C GLU A 196 -9.09 11.52 -17.04
N LEU A 197 -9.75 10.94 -16.04
CA LEU A 197 -11.20 11.05 -15.86
C LEU A 197 -11.63 12.48 -15.55
N GLN A 198 -10.90 13.16 -14.65
CA GLN A 198 -11.14 14.55 -14.30
C GLN A 198 -10.92 15.49 -15.49
N ALA A 199 -9.92 15.22 -16.32
CA ALA A 199 -9.68 15.95 -17.56
C ALA A 199 -10.82 15.76 -18.58
N GLN A 200 -11.37 14.55 -18.71
CA GLN A 200 -12.55 14.29 -19.55
C GLN A 200 -13.78 15.08 -19.06
N ALA A 201 -14.00 15.13 -17.75
CA ALA A 201 -15.08 15.90 -17.15
C ALA A 201 -14.93 17.41 -17.37
N ALA A 202 -13.73 17.94 -17.17
CA ALA A 202 -13.42 19.33 -17.48
C ALA A 202 -13.65 19.62 -18.98
N GLY A 203 -13.19 18.74 -19.86
CA GLY A 203 -13.39 18.87 -21.31
C GLY A 203 -14.86 18.86 -21.72
N ALA A 204 -15.68 17.97 -21.15
CA ALA A 204 -17.12 17.94 -21.40
C ALA A 204 -17.80 19.25 -20.97
N ARG A 205 -17.42 19.77 -19.79
CA ARG A 205 -17.92 21.04 -19.28
C ARG A 205 -17.60 22.21 -20.21
N GLU A 206 -16.35 22.33 -20.66
CA GLU A 206 -15.96 23.43 -21.54
C GLU A 206 -16.62 23.33 -22.93
N ARG A 207 -16.84 22.11 -23.46
CA ARG A 207 -17.61 21.92 -24.70
C ARG A 207 -19.07 22.32 -24.54
N ALA A 208 -19.75 21.90 -23.47
CA ALA A 208 -21.14 22.26 -23.24
C ALA A 208 -21.34 23.78 -23.18
N LYS A 209 -20.42 24.50 -22.52
CA LYS A 209 -20.40 25.97 -22.47
C LYS A 209 -20.18 26.60 -23.85
N ALA A 210 -19.23 26.07 -24.62
CA ALA A 210 -18.88 26.61 -25.94
C ALA A 210 -19.95 26.35 -26.99
N GLU A 211 -20.59 25.17 -26.95
CA GLU A 211 -21.60 24.73 -27.91
C GLU A 211 -23.01 25.21 -27.53
N GLY A 212 -23.23 25.60 -26.27
CA GLY A 212 -24.50 26.13 -25.79
C GLY A 212 -25.59 25.08 -25.63
N HIS A 213 -25.24 23.79 -25.65
CA HIS A 213 -26.15 22.67 -25.41
C HIS A 213 -25.51 21.61 -24.51
N ARG A 214 -26.35 20.73 -23.96
CA ARG A 214 -25.92 19.61 -23.12
C ARG A 214 -24.97 18.69 -23.89
N VAL A 215 -23.89 18.25 -23.25
CA VAL A 215 -22.88 17.34 -23.80
C VAL A 215 -22.77 16.11 -22.92
N GLU A 216 -23.02 14.94 -23.50
CA GLU A 216 -22.80 13.65 -22.84
C GLU A 216 -21.37 13.17 -23.13
N GLN A 217 -20.64 12.72 -22.11
CA GLN A 217 -19.27 12.21 -22.23
C GLN A 217 -19.16 10.85 -21.55
N ALA A 218 -18.79 9.82 -22.32
CA ALA A 218 -18.39 8.54 -21.76
C ALA A 218 -17.05 8.70 -21.01
N LEU A 219 -16.96 8.13 -19.82
CA LEU A 219 -15.77 8.17 -18.98
C LEU A 219 -14.99 6.87 -19.16
N THR A 220 -13.81 6.95 -19.76
CA THR A 220 -12.96 5.78 -19.98
C THR A 220 -11.49 6.10 -19.76
N THR A 221 -10.73 5.19 -19.16
CA THR A 221 -9.29 5.33 -18.98
C THR A 221 -8.65 3.96 -18.90
N LYS A 222 -7.48 3.80 -19.52
CA LYS A 222 -6.73 2.53 -19.60
C LYS A 222 -7.60 1.33 -20.03
N GLY A 223 -8.56 1.55 -20.92
CA GLY A 223 -9.48 0.52 -21.43
C GLY A 223 -10.63 0.14 -20.49
N VAL A 224 -10.75 0.79 -19.33
CA VAL A 224 -11.83 0.59 -18.35
C VAL A 224 -12.88 1.69 -18.50
N SER A 225 -14.16 1.31 -18.44
CA SER A 225 -15.31 2.24 -18.48
C SER A 225 -15.81 2.54 -17.08
N PHE A 226 -16.13 3.82 -16.84
CA PHE A 226 -16.69 4.34 -15.59
C PHE A 226 -18.07 4.98 -15.81
N GLY A 227 -18.76 4.57 -16.87
CA GLY A 227 -20.08 5.07 -17.23
C GLY A 227 -19.98 6.39 -18.01
N ARG A 228 -20.85 7.34 -17.69
CA ARG A 228 -20.94 8.63 -18.38
C ARG A 228 -21.31 9.77 -17.44
N ILE A 229 -20.96 10.97 -17.87
CA ILE A 229 -21.41 12.23 -17.30
C ILE A 229 -22.17 13.03 -18.34
N ALA A 230 -23.02 13.93 -17.86
CA ALA A 230 -23.61 14.97 -18.68
C ALA A 230 -23.14 16.33 -18.21
N ALA A 231 -22.77 17.20 -19.15
CA ALA A 231 -22.41 18.57 -18.89
C ALA A 231 -23.47 19.50 -19.48
N ASP A 232 -24.00 20.42 -18.68
CA ASP A 232 -24.96 21.43 -19.13
C ASP A 232 -24.25 22.74 -19.54
N PRO A 233 -24.89 23.58 -20.38
CA PRO A 233 -24.31 24.84 -20.86
C PRO A 233 -23.96 25.84 -19.75
N ASP A 234 -24.58 25.71 -18.58
CA ASP A 234 -24.30 26.53 -17.40
C ASP A 234 -23.03 26.08 -16.65
N GLY A 235 -22.44 24.96 -17.04
CA GLY A 235 -21.24 24.38 -16.44
C GLY A 235 -21.51 23.32 -15.37
N THR A 236 -22.77 22.98 -15.11
CA THR A 236 -23.15 21.89 -14.20
C THR A 236 -22.76 20.53 -14.78
N LEU A 237 -22.31 19.63 -13.91
CA LEU A 237 -21.99 18.24 -14.25
C LEU A 237 -22.94 17.29 -13.52
N GLU A 238 -23.62 16.43 -14.27
CA GLU A 238 -24.41 15.32 -13.74
C GLU A 238 -23.60 14.03 -13.72
N TYR A 239 -23.56 13.38 -12.56
CA TYR A 239 -22.77 12.16 -12.32
C TYR A 239 -23.66 10.92 -12.12
N GLY A 240 -24.97 11.00 -12.36
CA GLY A 240 -25.93 9.94 -12.05
C GLY A 240 -25.75 8.64 -12.85
N SER A 241 -24.93 8.66 -13.91
CA SER A 241 -24.57 7.50 -14.72
C SER A 241 -23.08 7.15 -14.62
N VAL A 242 -22.39 7.66 -13.60
CA VAL A 242 -21.03 7.24 -13.26
C VAL A 242 -21.07 5.94 -12.47
N GLU A 243 -20.17 5.03 -12.78
CA GLU A 243 -20.10 3.68 -12.21
C GLU A 243 -18.72 3.40 -11.63
N GLY A 244 -18.67 2.75 -10.47
CA GLY A 244 -17.42 2.25 -9.86
C GLY A 244 -16.50 3.30 -9.23
N VAL A 245 -16.82 4.59 -9.33
CA VAL A 245 -16.10 5.70 -8.69
C VAL A 245 -17.07 6.73 -8.13
N ASP A 246 -16.62 7.50 -7.15
CA ASP A 246 -17.39 8.62 -6.61
C ASP A 246 -17.45 9.79 -7.62
N PRO A 247 -18.38 10.76 -7.45
CA PRO A 247 -18.47 11.94 -8.32
C PRO A 247 -17.20 12.81 -8.38
N ASP A 248 -16.25 12.63 -7.46
CA ASP A 248 -14.93 13.27 -7.52
C ASP A 248 -14.00 12.67 -8.59
N LEU A 249 -14.46 11.60 -9.25
CA LEU A 249 -13.76 10.83 -10.29
C LEU A 249 -12.39 10.33 -9.84
N THR A 250 -12.24 10.11 -8.52
CA THR A 250 -11.00 9.60 -7.93
C THR A 250 -11.08 8.09 -7.79
N ILE A 251 -10.13 7.40 -8.41
CA ILE A 251 -9.95 5.95 -8.23
C ILE A 251 -9.20 5.73 -6.92
N ARG A 252 -9.84 4.99 -5.99
CA ARG A 252 -9.29 4.64 -4.68
C ARG A 252 -8.97 3.14 -4.65
N PRO A 253 -7.75 2.72 -5.06
CA PRO A 253 -7.43 1.31 -5.27
C PRO A 253 -7.40 0.49 -3.97
N PHE A 254 -7.38 1.15 -2.81
CA PHE A 254 -7.30 0.52 -1.48
C PHE A 254 -8.47 0.87 -0.56
N GLY A 255 -9.54 1.49 -1.10
CA GLY A 255 -10.78 1.86 -0.38
C GLY A 255 -10.77 3.22 0.32
#